data_AF-T1CSD1-F1
#
_entry.id   AF-T1CSD1-F1
#
_cell.length_a   1.000
_cell.length_b   1.000
_cell.length_c   1.000
_cell.angle_alpha   90.00
_cell.angle_beta   90.00
_cell.angle_gamma   90.00
#
_symmetry.space_group_name_H-M   'P 1'
#
loop_
_entity.id
_entity.type
_entity.pdbx_description
1 polymer ?
#
loop_
_entity_poly.entity_id
_entity_poly.type
_entity_poly.pdbx_seq_one_letter_code
_entity_poly.pdbx_strand_id
1 'polypeptide(L)'
;PKEVRARLERIPDADVLHLGLNPKFGRPEWMVLTVLPVPPVQVRPSITLESGERSEDDLTHKLVDVLRINQRLRENRDMGAPQLVVEDLWELLQYHVTTYFDNQTSGIPPARHRSGRPLKTLAQRLKGKDGRFRSNLSGKRVNFSARTVISPDPLLSINEVGVPAEIARGLTVPLEVTAHNQEIARELVKRGPTPPPTEDGRYRCGVNYLIREDGQRIKVMEKNSEACAELLSPGCVVERQLVDGDIVLFNRQPSLHRMSMMAHTVRILPHKTFRFNLCDCPPYNADFD
;
A
#
# COMPACT_ATOMS: atom_id res chain seq x y z
N PRO A 1 17.11 -34.51 -11.80
CA PRO A 1 15.91 -33.73 -12.25
C PRO A 1 15.35 -34.11 -13.62
N LYS A 2 16.21 -34.29 -14.65
CA LYS A 2 15.79 -34.67 -16.01
C LYS A 2 15.03 -36.00 -16.06
N GLU A 3 15.54 -37.03 -15.39
CA GLU A 3 14.88 -38.33 -15.31
C GLU A 3 13.53 -38.27 -14.59
N VAL A 4 13.45 -37.49 -13.50
CA VAL A 4 12.20 -37.27 -12.75
C VAL A 4 11.16 -36.63 -13.66
N ARG A 5 11.51 -35.55 -14.36
CA ARG A 5 10.61 -34.90 -15.32
C ARG A 5 10.12 -35.87 -16.39
N ALA A 6 11.01 -36.65 -16.99
CA ALA A 6 10.66 -37.62 -18.02
C ALA A 6 9.71 -38.73 -17.52
N ARG A 7 9.80 -39.11 -16.23
CA ARG A 7 8.82 -40.02 -15.61
C ARG A 7 7.48 -39.33 -15.39
N LEU A 8 7.46 -38.07 -14.94
CA LEU A 8 6.23 -37.30 -14.70
C LEU A 8 5.48 -37.00 -16.00
N GLU A 9 6.18 -36.74 -17.10
CA GLU A 9 5.60 -36.51 -18.43
C GLU A 9 4.84 -37.72 -18.98
N ARG A 10 5.20 -38.94 -18.55
CA ARG A 10 4.54 -40.18 -18.99
C ARG A 10 3.21 -40.44 -18.28
N ILE A 11 2.87 -39.67 -17.25
CA ILE A 11 1.63 -39.84 -16.51
C ILE A 11 0.47 -39.35 -17.39
N PRO A 12 -0.53 -40.20 -17.69
CA PRO A 12 -1.69 -39.81 -18.48
C PRO A 12 -2.61 -38.89 -17.67
N ASP A 13 -3.35 -38.01 -18.36
CA ASP A 13 -4.22 -37.00 -17.72
C ASP A 13 -5.28 -37.60 -16.80
N ALA A 14 -5.73 -38.83 -17.09
CA ALA A 14 -6.65 -39.58 -16.24
C ALA A 14 -6.04 -39.87 -14.85
N ASP A 15 -4.75 -40.21 -14.79
CA ASP A 15 -4.05 -40.52 -13.54
C ASP A 15 -3.67 -39.25 -12.77
N VAL A 16 -3.45 -38.13 -13.47
CA VAL A 16 -3.18 -36.82 -12.85
C VAL A 16 -4.33 -36.39 -11.92
N LEU A 17 -5.58 -36.68 -12.30
CA LEU A 17 -6.75 -36.40 -11.46
C LEU A 17 -6.74 -37.21 -10.16
N HIS A 18 -6.30 -38.47 -10.21
CA HIS A 18 -6.19 -39.33 -9.02
C HIS A 18 -5.11 -38.84 -8.05
N LEU A 19 -4.12 -38.09 -8.54
CA LEU A 19 -3.10 -37.42 -7.72
C LEU A 19 -3.61 -36.10 -7.10
N GLY A 20 -4.86 -35.70 -7.35
CA GLY A 20 -5.43 -34.45 -6.87
C GLY A 20 -4.96 -33.21 -7.65
N LEU A 21 -4.39 -33.41 -8.84
CA LEU A 21 -3.92 -32.34 -9.71
C LEU A 21 -4.87 -32.14 -10.90
N ASN A 22 -4.89 -30.94 -11.46
CA ASN A 22 -5.69 -30.64 -12.65
C ASN A 22 -4.81 -30.70 -13.90
N PRO A 23 -5.08 -31.60 -14.87
CA PRO A 23 -4.23 -31.75 -16.07
C PRO A 23 -4.18 -30.48 -16.94
N LYS A 24 -5.17 -29.59 -16.85
CA LYS A 24 -5.17 -28.32 -17.60
C LYS A 24 -4.32 -27.23 -16.97
N PHE A 25 -4.17 -27.23 -15.63
CA PHE A 25 -3.60 -26.10 -14.89
C PHE A 25 -2.42 -26.45 -13.97
N GLY A 26 -2.11 -27.73 -13.79
CA GLY A 26 -1.09 -28.16 -12.86
C GLY A 26 -0.61 -29.58 -13.14
N ARG A 27 -0.05 -29.81 -14.33
CA ARG A 27 0.60 -31.09 -14.61
C ARG A 27 1.85 -31.28 -13.73
N PRO A 28 2.12 -32.51 -13.27
CA PRO A 28 3.18 -32.77 -12.30
C PRO A 28 4.58 -32.43 -12.83
N GLU A 29 4.85 -32.62 -14.12
CA GLU A 29 6.15 -32.29 -14.71
C GLU A 29 6.49 -30.79 -14.64
N TRP A 30 5.49 -29.90 -14.49
CA TRP A 30 5.71 -28.45 -14.35
C TRP A 30 6.36 -28.07 -13.01
N MET A 31 6.39 -28.99 -12.04
CA MET A 31 7.15 -28.80 -10.80
C MET A 31 8.68 -28.79 -11.06
N VAL A 32 9.14 -29.36 -12.18
CA VAL A 32 10.53 -29.30 -12.61
C VAL A 32 10.71 -28.12 -13.57
N LEU A 33 11.24 -27.02 -13.05
CA LEU A 33 11.43 -25.79 -13.81
C LEU A 33 12.46 -25.98 -14.94
N THR A 34 12.03 -25.75 -16.18
CA THR A 34 12.92 -25.67 -17.36
C THR A 34 13.07 -24.27 -17.91
N VAL A 35 12.09 -23.41 -17.62
CA VAL A 35 12.08 -21.99 -17.97
C VAL A 35 11.75 -21.23 -16.70
N LEU A 36 12.63 -20.31 -16.30
CA LEU A 36 12.42 -19.45 -15.14
C LEU A 36 11.87 -18.10 -15.59
N PRO A 37 10.62 -17.72 -15.25
CA PRO A 37 10.08 -16.43 -15.61
C PRO A 37 10.80 -15.31 -14.84
N VAL A 38 11.25 -14.28 -15.55
CA VAL A 38 11.88 -13.11 -14.95
C VAL A 38 10.81 -12.03 -14.70
N PRO A 39 10.58 -11.60 -13.45
CA PRO A 39 9.57 -10.60 -13.16
C PRO A 39 9.98 -9.22 -13.73
N PRO A 40 9.00 -8.37 -14.09
CA PRO A 40 9.27 -7.06 -14.64
C PRO A 40 9.78 -6.08 -13.57
N VAL A 41 10.28 -4.93 -13.98
CA VAL A 41 10.96 -3.95 -13.10
C VAL A 41 10.06 -3.45 -11.96
N GLN A 42 8.74 -3.43 -12.16
CA GLN A 42 7.77 -3.04 -11.13
C GLN A 42 7.79 -3.97 -9.90
N VAL A 43 8.20 -5.23 -10.05
CA VAL A 43 8.33 -6.19 -8.95
C VAL A 43 9.72 -6.13 -8.29
N ARG A 44 10.72 -5.64 -9.04
CA ARG A 44 12.13 -5.53 -8.65
C ARG A 44 12.67 -4.11 -8.92
N PRO A 45 12.14 -3.09 -8.20
CA PRO A 45 12.45 -1.69 -8.48
C PRO A 45 13.90 -1.33 -8.14
N SER A 46 14.54 -0.53 -8.98
CA SER A 46 15.84 0.08 -8.70
C SER A 46 15.64 1.43 -8.02
N ILE A 47 16.47 1.75 -7.02
CA ILE A 47 16.47 3.05 -6.34
C ILE A 47 17.77 3.78 -6.68
N THR A 48 17.67 5.03 -7.12
CA THR A 48 18.81 5.93 -7.22
C THR A 48 18.99 6.64 -5.89
N LEU A 49 20.15 6.47 -5.26
CA LEU A 49 20.52 7.20 -4.05
C LEU A 49 20.80 8.67 -4.39
N GLU A 50 20.78 9.54 -3.37
CA GLU A 50 21.11 10.97 -3.52
C GLU A 50 22.56 11.19 -4.02
N SER A 51 23.45 10.21 -3.80
CA SER A 51 24.82 10.17 -4.33
C SER A 51 24.90 9.92 -5.84
N GLY A 52 23.78 9.62 -6.51
CA GLY A 52 23.72 9.23 -7.92
C GLY A 52 23.99 7.75 -8.17
N GLU A 53 24.37 6.98 -7.14
CA GLU A 53 24.56 5.53 -7.26
C GLU A 53 23.22 4.79 -7.35
N ARG A 54 23.16 3.75 -8.18
CA ARG A 54 21.98 2.88 -8.31
C ARG A 54 22.09 1.70 -7.35
N SER A 55 21.08 1.56 -6.50
CA SER A 55 20.86 0.38 -5.68
C SER A 55 19.78 -0.48 -6.34
N GLU A 56 20.19 -1.65 -6.82
CA GLU A 56 19.30 -2.63 -7.44
C GLU A 56 18.58 -3.49 -6.39
N ASP A 57 17.42 -4.03 -6.78
CA ASP A 57 16.64 -4.91 -5.92
C ASP A 57 17.35 -6.25 -5.64
N ASP A 58 17.15 -6.82 -4.44
CA ASP A 58 17.71 -8.12 -4.04
C ASP A 58 17.38 -9.26 -5.02
N LEU A 59 16.21 -9.24 -5.67
CA LEU A 59 15.84 -10.21 -6.71
C LEU A 59 16.69 -10.03 -7.97
N THR A 60 17.01 -8.80 -8.35
CA THR A 60 17.88 -8.51 -9.50
C THR A 60 19.27 -9.08 -9.27
N HIS A 61 19.85 -8.86 -8.07
CA HIS A 61 21.14 -9.46 -7.71
C HIS A 61 21.13 -10.98 -7.87
N LYS A 62 20.07 -11.65 -7.38
CA LYS A 62 19.99 -13.10 -7.46
C LYS A 62 19.76 -13.62 -8.88
N LEU A 63 18.98 -12.92 -9.69
CA LEU A 63 18.76 -13.26 -11.10
C LEU A 63 20.06 -13.17 -11.91
N VAL A 64 20.91 -12.17 -11.62
CA VAL A 64 22.24 -12.06 -12.24
C VAL A 64 23.10 -13.28 -11.91
N ASP A 65 23.09 -13.73 -10.66
CA ASP A 65 23.84 -14.94 -10.28
C ASP A 65 23.31 -16.20 -10.98
N VAL A 66 21.98 -16.37 -11.04
CA VAL A 66 21.34 -17.48 -11.77
C VAL A 66 21.78 -17.47 -13.25
N LEU A 67 21.76 -16.30 -13.88
CA LEU A 67 22.12 -16.17 -15.29
C LEU A 67 23.60 -16.48 -15.54
N ARG A 68 24.51 -15.98 -14.70
CA ARG A 68 25.95 -16.25 -14.79
C ARG A 68 26.26 -17.74 -14.65
N ILE A 69 25.69 -18.40 -13.65
CA ILE A 69 25.93 -19.83 -13.44
C ILE A 69 25.29 -20.65 -14.56
N ASN A 70 24.12 -20.28 -15.06
CA ASN A 70 23.48 -20.96 -16.18
C ASN A 70 24.30 -20.87 -17.48
N GLN A 71 24.88 -19.69 -17.77
CA GLN A 71 25.79 -19.51 -18.91
C GLN A 71 27.05 -20.35 -18.74
N ARG A 72 27.69 -20.28 -17.56
CA ARG A 72 28.90 -21.05 -17.26
C ARG A 72 28.66 -22.55 -17.35
N LEU A 73 27.54 -23.06 -16.83
CA LEU A 73 27.15 -24.46 -16.93
C LEU A 73 26.99 -24.89 -18.39
N ARG A 74 26.34 -24.06 -19.21
CA ARG A 74 26.18 -24.32 -20.64
C ARG A 74 27.52 -24.39 -21.37
N GLU A 75 28.39 -23.41 -21.16
CA GLU A 75 29.72 -23.36 -21.79
C GLU A 75 30.59 -24.57 -21.41
N ASN A 76 30.66 -24.91 -20.11
CA ASN A 76 31.48 -26.03 -19.65
C ASN A 76 30.96 -27.37 -20.17
N ARG A 77 29.63 -27.53 -20.24
CA ARG A 77 29.02 -28.72 -20.84
C ARG A 77 29.35 -28.83 -22.33
N ASP A 78 29.22 -27.73 -23.07
CA ASP A 78 29.43 -27.71 -24.52
C ASP A 78 30.93 -27.90 -24.87
N MET A 79 31.84 -27.50 -23.99
CA MET A 79 33.29 -27.76 -24.09
C MET A 79 33.70 -29.19 -23.68
N GLY A 80 32.78 -30.03 -23.23
CA GLY A 80 33.09 -31.39 -22.79
C GLY A 80 33.85 -31.47 -21.46
N ALA A 81 33.58 -30.53 -20.53
CA ALA A 81 34.18 -30.56 -19.20
C ALA A 81 33.87 -31.88 -18.45
N PRO A 82 34.73 -32.30 -17.51
CA PRO A 82 34.50 -33.49 -16.70
C PRO A 82 33.15 -33.45 -15.98
N GLN A 83 32.51 -34.61 -15.85
CA GLN A 83 31.17 -34.74 -15.26
C GLN A 83 31.07 -34.14 -13.86
N LEU A 84 32.11 -34.30 -13.02
CA LEU A 84 32.18 -33.71 -11.69
C LEU A 84 31.99 -32.18 -11.70
N VAL A 85 32.65 -31.49 -12.64
CA VAL A 85 32.57 -30.02 -12.76
C VAL A 85 31.16 -29.59 -13.19
N VAL A 86 30.53 -30.37 -14.08
CA VAL A 86 29.16 -30.11 -14.52
C VAL A 86 28.17 -30.33 -13.38
N GLU A 87 28.38 -31.36 -12.56
CA GLU A 87 27.57 -31.66 -11.37
C GLU A 87 27.70 -30.56 -10.31
N ASP A 88 28.91 -30.06 -10.02
CA ASP A 88 29.14 -28.95 -9.10
C ASP A 88 28.43 -27.65 -9.57
N LEU A 89 28.55 -27.32 -10.85
CA LEU A 89 27.88 -26.16 -11.45
C LEU A 89 26.35 -26.33 -11.44
N TRP A 90 25.88 -27.55 -11.61
CA TRP A 90 24.46 -27.89 -11.52
C TRP A 90 23.92 -27.69 -10.10
N GLU A 91 24.62 -28.18 -9.07
CA GLU A 91 24.25 -27.98 -7.68
C GLU A 91 24.25 -26.50 -7.30
N LEU A 92 25.23 -25.74 -7.79
CA LEU A 92 25.28 -24.30 -7.57
C LEU A 92 24.11 -23.58 -8.26
N LEU A 93 23.74 -23.98 -9.48
CA LEU A 93 22.55 -23.44 -10.15
C LEU A 93 21.28 -23.72 -9.33
N GLN A 94 21.14 -24.96 -8.84
CA GLN A 94 20.02 -25.36 -7.98
C GLN A 94 19.98 -24.52 -6.70
N TYR A 95 21.14 -24.28 -6.07
CA TYR A 95 21.26 -23.38 -4.92
C TYR A 95 20.73 -21.98 -5.23
N HIS A 96 21.15 -21.38 -6.35
CA HIS A 96 20.72 -20.04 -6.72
C HIS A 96 19.22 -19.96 -7.04
N VAL A 97 18.67 -20.97 -7.71
CA VAL A 97 17.22 -21.04 -7.99
C VAL A 97 16.41 -21.25 -6.71
N THR A 98 16.82 -22.16 -5.83
CA THR A 98 16.11 -22.42 -4.56
C THR A 98 16.10 -21.17 -3.68
N THR A 99 17.25 -20.54 -3.49
CA THR A 99 17.34 -19.33 -2.66
C THR A 99 16.68 -18.11 -3.30
N TYR A 100 16.48 -18.07 -4.63
CA TYR A 100 15.67 -17.04 -5.31
C TYR A 100 14.17 -17.13 -4.94
N PHE A 101 13.63 -18.34 -4.78
CA PHE A 101 12.25 -18.52 -4.33
C PHE A 101 12.14 -18.39 -2.81
N ASP A 102 12.95 -19.13 -2.06
CA ASP A 102 12.96 -19.11 -0.60
C ASP A 102 14.39 -19.20 -0.03
N ASN A 103 14.94 -18.03 0.29
CA ASN A 103 16.21 -17.89 0.99
C ASN A 103 16.25 -18.39 2.45
N GLN A 104 15.14 -18.89 3.01
CA GLN A 104 15.07 -19.46 4.37
C GLN A 104 14.82 -20.98 4.34
N THR A 105 15.08 -21.62 3.20
CA THR A 105 14.96 -23.08 3.08
C THR A 105 15.90 -23.79 4.06
N SER A 106 15.36 -24.72 4.85
CA SER A 106 16.14 -25.48 5.83
C SER A 106 17.24 -26.31 5.14
N GLY A 107 18.42 -26.39 5.77
CA GLY A 107 19.56 -27.13 5.25
C GLY A 107 20.34 -26.41 4.14
N ILE A 108 19.91 -25.24 3.68
CA ILE A 108 20.58 -24.45 2.65
C ILE A 108 21.10 -23.14 3.26
N PRO A 109 22.38 -22.77 3.06
CA PRO A 109 22.91 -21.54 3.61
C PRO A 109 22.25 -20.31 2.96
N PRO A 110 21.82 -19.30 3.75
CA PRO A 110 21.13 -18.15 3.20
C PRO A 110 22.07 -17.32 2.33
N ALA A 111 21.60 -16.97 1.13
CA ALA A 111 22.29 -16.06 0.24
C ALA A 111 22.32 -14.65 0.87
N ARG A 112 23.51 -14.07 0.90
CA ARG A 112 23.79 -12.76 1.51
C ARG A 112 24.32 -11.79 0.47
N HIS A 113 23.99 -10.52 0.66
CA HIS A 113 24.62 -9.42 -0.04
C HIS A 113 26.10 -9.31 0.36
N ARG A 114 26.91 -8.56 -0.39
CA ARG A 114 28.32 -8.29 -0.05
C ARG A 114 28.50 -7.66 1.33
N SER A 115 27.48 -6.96 1.83
CA SER A 115 27.42 -6.38 3.17
C SER A 115 27.09 -7.40 4.28
N GLY A 116 26.91 -8.68 3.97
CA GLY A 116 26.55 -9.72 4.92
C GLY A 116 25.05 -9.79 5.26
N ARG A 117 24.23 -8.82 4.83
CA ARG A 117 22.77 -8.85 4.99
C ARG A 117 22.16 -10.00 4.16
N PRO A 118 21.26 -10.84 4.72
CA PRO A 118 20.53 -11.83 3.91
C PRO A 118 19.65 -11.15 2.87
N LEU A 119 19.57 -11.73 1.67
CA LEU A 119 18.72 -11.22 0.59
C LEU A 119 17.24 -11.49 0.89
N LYS A 120 16.38 -10.51 0.60
CA LYS A 120 14.92 -10.63 0.71
C LYS A 120 14.32 -11.10 -0.61
N THR A 121 14.02 -12.39 -0.67
CA THR A 121 13.55 -13.11 -1.87
C THR A 121 12.03 -13.30 -1.88
N LEU A 122 11.48 -13.99 -2.88
CA LEU A 122 10.04 -14.00 -3.16
C LEU A 122 9.20 -14.44 -1.95
N ALA A 123 9.53 -15.58 -1.33
CA ALA A 123 8.79 -16.09 -0.18
C ALA A 123 8.81 -15.12 1.01
N GLN A 124 9.95 -14.49 1.31
CA GLN A 124 10.05 -13.53 2.42
C GLN A 124 9.36 -12.20 2.13
N ARG A 125 9.12 -11.85 0.85
CA ARG A 125 8.28 -10.70 0.50
C ARG A 125 6.81 -10.98 0.77
N LEU A 126 6.37 -12.23 0.63
CA LEU A 126 4.98 -12.62 0.80
C LEU A 126 4.62 -12.93 2.25
N LYS A 127 5.48 -13.69 2.95
CA LYS A 127 5.27 -14.17 4.31
C LYS A 127 5.63 -13.12 5.37
N GLY A 128 5.11 -13.31 6.58
CA GLY A 128 5.49 -12.53 7.78
C GLY A 128 4.59 -11.32 8.05
N LYS A 129 4.90 -10.62 9.16
CA LYS A 129 4.15 -9.42 9.60
C LYS A 129 4.26 -8.29 8.59
N ASP A 130 5.49 -8.05 8.10
CA ASP A 130 5.81 -7.02 7.10
C ASP A 130 5.78 -7.58 5.66
N GLY A 131 5.16 -8.75 5.47
CA GLY A 131 4.94 -9.36 4.17
C GLY A 131 3.78 -8.72 3.42
N ARG A 132 3.74 -8.87 2.10
CA ARG A 132 2.72 -8.27 1.23
C ARG A 132 1.30 -8.70 1.61
N PHE A 133 1.07 -9.96 1.99
CA PHE A 133 -0.27 -10.41 2.35
C PHE A 133 -0.81 -9.67 3.58
N ARG A 134 -0.03 -9.59 4.65
CA ARG A 134 -0.49 -8.99 5.91
C ARG A 134 -0.37 -7.47 5.93
N SER A 135 0.76 -6.92 5.49
CA SER A 135 1.05 -5.49 5.56
C SER A 135 0.55 -4.68 4.37
N ASN A 136 0.29 -5.29 3.21
CA ASN A 136 -0.18 -4.54 2.04
C ASN A 136 -1.58 -4.94 1.60
N LEU A 137 -2.07 -6.14 1.90
CA LEU A 137 -3.43 -6.54 1.52
C LEU A 137 -4.38 -6.45 2.71
N SER A 138 -4.04 -7.05 3.86
CA SER A 138 -4.92 -7.02 5.05
C SER A 138 -4.93 -5.69 5.80
N GLY A 139 -3.80 -4.98 5.85
CA GLY A 139 -3.69 -3.69 6.57
C GLY A 139 -2.99 -2.64 5.72
N LYS A 140 -3.74 -1.81 4.99
CA LYS A 140 -3.17 -0.71 4.19
C LYS A 140 -3.15 0.59 4.98
N ARG A 141 -2.13 1.42 4.70
CA ARG A 141 -2.22 2.85 5.03
C ARG A 141 -3.29 3.46 4.14
N VAL A 142 -4.19 4.21 4.75
CA VAL A 142 -5.30 4.87 4.05
C VAL A 142 -5.04 6.37 3.98
N ASN A 143 -5.55 6.99 2.92
CA ASN A 143 -5.59 8.45 2.82
C ASN A 143 -6.83 8.98 3.58
N PHE A 144 -6.90 10.31 3.78
CA PHE A 144 -8.02 10.97 4.45
C PHE A 144 -8.26 10.51 5.90
N SER A 145 -7.18 10.24 6.63
CA SER A 145 -7.20 9.91 8.05
C SER A 145 -6.28 10.83 8.84
N ALA A 146 -6.64 11.14 10.08
CA ALA A 146 -5.82 11.90 11.01
C ALA A 146 -5.70 11.18 12.36
N ARG A 147 -4.64 11.49 13.12
CA ARG A 147 -4.39 10.97 14.47
C ARG A 147 -3.84 12.09 15.33
N THR A 148 -4.43 12.30 16.50
CA THR A 148 -3.92 13.20 17.56
C THR A 148 -4.33 12.66 18.93
N VAL A 149 -3.86 13.32 19.99
CA VAL A 149 -4.19 13.04 21.39
C VAL A 149 -5.67 13.36 21.65
N ILE A 150 -6.30 12.60 22.55
CA ILE A 150 -7.69 12.77 22.97
C ILE A 150 -7.81 13.60 24.25
N SER A 151 -8.91 14.31 24.44
CA SER A 151 -9.22 15.08 25.65
C SER A 151 -10.72 14.98 25.96
N PRO A 152 -11.12 15.04 27.24
CA PRO A 152 -12.53 14.98 27.60
C PRO A 152 -13.22 16.31 27.29
N ASP A 153 -14.46 16.27 26.82
CA ASP A 153 -15.31 17.46 26.70
C ASP A 153 -16.77 17.11 27.07
N PRO A 154 -17.27 17.56 28.23
CA PRO A 154 -18.63 17.25 28.68
C PRO A 154 -19.72 18.03 27.93
N LEU A 155 -19.35 19.04 27.13
CA LEU A 155 -20.30 19.87 26.38
C LEU A 155 -20.62 19.29 24.99
N LEU A 156 -19.89 18.26 24.57
CA LEU A 156 -20.16 17.54 23.32
C LEU A 156 -21.23 16.47 23.53
N SER A 157 -22.07 16.28 22.50
CA SER A 157 -22.97 15.12 22.47
C SER A 157 -22.18 13.82 22.37
N ILE A 158 -22.80 12.70 22.79
CA ILE A 158 -22.24 11.34 22.68
C ILE A 158 -21.97 10.98 21.21
N ASN A 159 -22.75 11.56 20.28
CA ASN A 159 -22.54 11.33 18.85
C ASN A 159 -21.53 12.31 18.23
N GLU A 160 -21.02 13.29 18.98
CA GLU A 160 -20.13 14.33 18.45
C GLU A 160 -18.66 14.06 18.78
N VAL A 161 -17.79 14.34 17.81
CA VAL A 161 -16.34 14.38 18.01
C VAL A 161 -15.80 15.76 17.67
N GLY A 162 -15.11 16.35 18.64
CA GLY A 162 -14.35 17.57 18.52
C GLY A 162 -13.13 17.37 17.63
N VAL A 163 -13.08 18.04 16.48
CA VAL A 163 -11.96 17.97 15.53
C VAL A 163 -11.20 19.29 15.53
N PRO A 164 -9.87 19.28 15.70
CA PRO A 164 -9.03 20.46 15.55
C PRO A 164 -9.17 21.14 14.18
N ALA A 165 -9.23 22.47 14.15
CA ALA A 165 -9.29 23.24 12.91
C ALA A 165 -8.13 22.92 11.94
N GLU A 166 -6.93 22.62 12.45
CA GLU A 166 -5.78 22.23 11.62
C GLU A 166 -6.02 20.90 10.88
N ILE A 167 -6.63 19.92 11.56
CA ILE A 167 -7.00 18.64 10.95
C ILE A 167 -8.17 18.83 9.98
N ALA A 168 -9.17 19.64 10.34
CA ALA A 168 -10.31 19.93 9.49
C ALA A 168 -9.88 20.57 8.14
N ARG A 169 -8.84 21.40 8.14
CA ARG A 169 -8.25 21.98 6.92
C ARG A 169 -7.51 20.97 6.05
N GLY A 170 -6.91 19.95 6.66
CA GLY A 170 -6.16 18.91 5.94
C GLY A 170 -7.05 17.83 5.33
N LEU A 171 -8.15 17.46 6.01
CA LEU A 171 -9.11 16.48 5.55
C LEU A 171 -10.12 17.12 4.59
N THR A 172 -10.47 16.40 3.54
CA THR A 172 -11.38 16.90 2.50
C THR A 172 -12.48 15.91 2.19
N VAL A 173 -13.63 16.44 1.82
CA VAL A 173 -14.83 15.70 1.40
C VAL A 173 -15.18 16.16 -0.01
N PRO A 174 -15.35 15.24 -0.97
CA PRO A 174 -15.77 15.60 -2.32
C PRO A 174 -17.22 16.09 -2.30
N LEU A 175 -17.43 17.26 -2.88
CA LEU A 175 -18.74 17.86 -3.12
C LEU A 175 -18.95 17.94 -4.64
N GLU A 176 -19.87 17.13 -5.16
CA GLU A 176 -20.26 17.21 -6.57
C GLU A 176 -21.07 18.47 -6.82
N VAL A 177 -20.65 19.26 -7.82
CA VAL A 177 -21.31 20.50 -8.19
C VAL A 177 -22.52 20.17 -9.06
N THR A 178 -23.68 20.57 -8.59
CA THR A 178 -24.97 20.47 -9.27
C THR A 178 -25.54 21.87 -9.46
N ALA A 179 -26.57 22.01 -10.30
CA ALA A 179 -27.24 23.30 -10.52
C ALA A 179 -27.78 23.91 -9.20
N HIS A 180 -28.13 23.09 -8.21
CA HIS A 180 -28.69 23.53 -6.93
C HIS A 180 -27.65 24.04 -5.93
N ASN A 181 -26.44 23.49 -5.94
CA ASN A 181 -25.38 23.86 -4.99
C ASN A 181 -24.26 24.70 -5.62
N GLN A 182 -24.37 25.04 -6.91
CA GLN A 182 -23.33 25.75 -7.66
C GLN A 182 -22.96 27.09 -7.02
N GLU A 183 -23.93 27.85 -6.53
CA GLU A 183 -23.67 29.13 -5.86
C GLU A 183 -22.90 28.94 -4.55
N ILE A 184 -23.29 27.93 -3.75
CA ILE A 184 -22.62 27.57 -2.49
C ILE A 184 -21.18 27.13 -2.78
N ALA A 185 -21.00 26.24 -3.76
CA ALA A 185 -19.69 25.75 -4.17
C ALA A 185 -18.80 26.89 -4.70
N ARG A 186 -19.36 27.82 -5.48
CA ARG A 186 -18.65 29.00 -5.97
C ARG A 186 -18.18 29.89 -4.82
N GLU A 187 -19.04 30.11 -3.83
CA GLU A 187 -18.66 30.89 -2.64
C GLU A 187 -17.55 30.20 -1.83
N LEU A 188 -17.64 28.88 -1.66
CA LEU A 188 -16.62 28.09 -0.96
C LEU A 188 -15.25 28.17 -1.67
N VAL A 189 -15.23 28.10 -3.00
CA VAL A 189 -13.99 28.23 -3.77
C VAL A 189 -13.41 29.64 -3.67
N LYS A 190 -14.25 30.68 -3.73
CA LYS A 190 -13.80 32.09 -3.58
C LYS A 190 -13.10 32.35 -2.24
N ARG A 191 -13.56 31.69 -1.16
CA ARG A 191 -12.94 31.79 0.17
C ARG A 191 -11.51 31.23 0.23
N GLY A 192 -11.11 30.41 -0.75
CA GLY A 192 -9.77 29.83 -0.84
C GLY A 192 -9.52 28.69 0.16
N PRO A 193 -8.26 28.24 0.30
CA PRO A 193 -7.90 27.11 1.17
C PRO A 193 -7.80 27.50 2.65
N THR A 194 -7.47 28.76 2.97
CA THR A 194 -7.23 29.19 4.35
C THR A 194 -8.04 30.44 4.70
N PRO A 195 -9.39 30.37 4.67
CA PRO A 195 -10.19 31.52 5.02
C PRO A 195 -9.92 31.95 6.47
N PRO A 196 -9.89 33.26 6.75
CA PRO A 196 -9.83 33.74 8.11
C PRO A 196 -11.06 33.25 8.89
N PRO A 197 -10.91 32.99 10.21
CA PRO A 197 -12.04 32.64 11.06
C PRO A 197 -13.08 33.76 11.03
N THR A 198 -14.32 33.42 11.37
CA THR A 198 -15.39 34.43 11.50
C THR A 198 -15.08 35.40 12.65
N GLU A 199 -15.77 36.53 12.70
CA GLU A 199 -15.58 37.56 13.76
C GLU A 199 -15.72 36.97 15.18
N ASP A 200 -16.54 35.94 15.34
CA ASP A 200 -16.72 35.16 16.58
C ASP A 200 -15.59 34.14 16.87
N GLY A 201 -14.51 34.14 16.08
CA GLY A 201 -13.41 33.18 16.18
C GLY A 201 -13.74 31.77 15.69
N ARG A 202 -14.90 31.56 15.04
CA ARG A 202 -15.32 30.24 14.56
C ARG A 202 -14.60 29.84 13.28
N TYR A 203 -14.41 28.54 13.12
CA TYR A 203 -13.84 27.95 11.92
C TYR A 203 -14.70 28.25 10.68
N ARG A 204 -14.06 28.52 9.56
CA ARG A 204 -14.70 28.67 8.26
C ARG A 204 -14.13 27.66 7.27
N CYS A 205 -15.01 26.95 6.57
CA CYS A 205 -14.62 25.96 5.58
C CYS A 205 -13.98 26.62 4.36
N GLY A 206 -12.81 26.10 3.95
CA GLY A 206 -12.18 26.38 2.68
C GLY A 206 -12.26 25.22 1.69
N VAL A 207 -11.55 25.35 0.57
CA VAL A 207 -11.42 24.33 -0.48
C VAL A 207 -9.95 24.12 -0.81
N ASN A 208 -9.53 22.86 -0.92
CA ASN A 208 -8.14 22.52 -1.24
C ASN A 208 -7.92 22.19 -2.71
N TYR A 209 -8.87 21.48 -3.33
CA TYR A 209 -8.75 21.05 -4.73
C TYR A 209 -10.08 21.16 -5.47
N LEU A 210 -9.96 21.38 -6.78
CA LEU A 210 -11.05 21.32 -7.75
C LEU A 210 -10.71 20.24 -8.76
N ILE A 211 -11.64 19.33 -9.02
CA ILE A 211 -11.53 18.30 -10.05
C ILE A 211 -12.52 18.67 -11.16
N ARG A 212 -11.99 18.87 -12.37
CA ARG A 212 -12.83 19.13 -13.57
C ARG A 212 -13.47 17.85 -14.07
N GLU A 213 -14.42 17.98 -14.99
CA GLU A 213 -15.05 16.83 -15.69
C GLU A 213 -14.01 15.92 -16.38
N ASP A 214 -12.94 16.50 -16.89
CA ASP A 214 -11.82 15.76 -17.52
C ASP A 214 -10.96 14.96 -16.52
N GLY A 215 -11.27 15.01 -15.21
CA GLY A 215 -10.50 14.39 -14.14
C GLY A 215 -9.22 15.16 -13.75
N GLN A 216 -8.98 16.33 -14.34
CA GLN A 216 -7.84 17.17 -13.98
C GLN A 216 -8.03 17.77 -12.59
N ARG A 217 -7.11 17.46 -11.67
CA ARG A 217 -7.08 18.00 -10.31
C ARG A 217 -6.26 19.30 -10.25
N ILE A 218 -6.93 20.40 -9.94
CA ILE A 218 -6.36 21.74 -9.78
C ILE A 218 -6.27 22.03 -8.28
N LYS A 219 -5.10 22.44 -7.80
CA LYS A 219 -4.92 22.89 -6.42
C LYS A 219 -5.39 24.33 -6.27
N VAL A 220 -6.30 24.57 -5.33
CA VAL A 220 -6.79 25.91 -5.02
C VAL A 220 -5.80 26.60 -4.08
N MET A 221 -5.42 27.82 -4.44
CA MET A 221 -4.53 28.73 -3.74
C MET A 221 -5.22 30.09 -3.63
N GLU A 222 -4.80 30.94 -2.69
CA GLU A 222 -5.41 32.26 -2.51
C GLU A 222 -5.35 33.15 -3.77
N LYS A 223 -4.33 32.96 -4.61
CA LYS A 223 -4.16 33.72 -5.87
C LYS A 223 -5.07 33.24 -7.00
N ASN A 224 -5.53 32.00 -6.96
CA ASN A 224 -6.27 31.37 -8.06
C ASN A 224 -7.74 31.07 -7.71
N SER A 225 -8.16 31.36 -6.48
CA SER A 225 -9.50 31.06 -5.97
C SER A 225 -10.60 31.71 -6.82
N GLU A 226 -10.43 32.97 -7.20
CA GLU A 226 -11.40 33.70 -8.03
C GLU A 226 -11.54 33.07 -9.41
N ALA A 227 -10.42 32.81 -10.09
CA ALA A 227 -10.42 32.16 -11.40
C ALA A 227 -11.02 30.74 -11.33
N CYS A 228 -10.71 29.97 -10.29
CA CYS A 228 -11.28 28.63 -10.10
C CYS A 228 -12.79 28.67 -9.85
N ALA A 229 -13.30 29.74 -9.21
CA ALA A 229 -14.73 29.90 -8.96
C ALA A 229 -15.52 30.25 -10.23
N GLU A 230 -14.91 30.97 -11.17
CA GLU A 230 -15.51 31.26 -12.49
C GLU A 230 -15.55 30.03 -13.40
N LEU A 231 -14.54 29.17 -13.29
CA LEU A 231 -14.45 27.90 -14.04
C LEU A 231 -15.43 26.81 -13.55
N LEU A 232 -16.20 27.09 -12.50
CA LEU A 232 -17.07 26.11 -11.86
C LEU A 232 -18.35 25.86 -12.68
N SER A 233 -18.44 24.68 -13.28
CA SER A 233 -19.62 24.17 -13.99
C SER A 233 -20.24 22.98 -13.23
N PRO A 234 -21.56 22.74 -13.39
CA PRO A 234 -22.18 21.50 -12.93
C PRO A 234 -21.46 20.29 -13.55
N GLY A 235 -21.10 19.29 -12.74
CA GLY A 235 -20.26 18.15 -13.16
C GLY A 235 -18.83 18.19 -12.61
N CYS A 236 -18.36 19.37 -12.15
CA CYS A 236 -17.09 19.46 -11.41
C CYS A 236 -17.22 18.88 -9.98
N VAL A 237 -16.10 18.44 -9.39
CA VAL A 237 -16.04 18.01 -7.98
C VAL A 237 -15.14 18.96 -7.18
N VAL A 238 -15.67 19.51 -6.10
CA VAL A 238 -14.94 20.39 -5.19
C VAL A 238 -14.53 19.59 -3.95
N GLU A 239 -13.24 19.47 -3.68
CA GLU A 239 -12.75 18.89 -2.43
C GLU A 239 -12.76 19.97 -1.33
N ARG A 240 -13.93 20.11 -0.69
CA ARG A 240 -14.12 21.02 0.44
C ARG A 240 -13.48 20.45 1.70
N GLN A 241 -13.08 21.31 2.62
CA GLN A 241 -12.62 20.90 3.94
C GLN A 241 -13.77 20.32 4.79
N LEU A 242 -13.43 19.67 5.90
CA LEU A 242 -14.43 19.19 6.86
C LEU A 242 -15.25 20.35 7.43
N VAL A 243 -16.54 20.12 7.64
CA VAL A 243 -17.46 21.07 8.28
C VAL A 243 -18.17 20.43 9.47
N ASP A 244 -18.76 21.27 10.32
CA ASP A 244 -19.63 20.80 11.39
C ASP A 244 -20.79 19.96 10.83
N GLY A 245 -21.06 18.82 11.44
CA GLY A 245 -22.09 17.87 11.01
C GLY A 245 -21.62 16.81 10.02
N ASP A 246 -20.40 16.89 9.48
CA ASP A 246 -19.84 15.80 8.66
C ASP A 246 -19.70 14.53 9.49
N ILE A 247 -19.94 13.37 8.86
CA ILE A 247 -19.83 12.08 9.55
C ILE A 247 -18.43 11.52 9.32
N VAL A 248 -17.73 11.20 10.42
CA VAL A 248 -16.40 10.59 10.39
C VAL A 248 -16.39 9.27 11.16
N LEU A 249 -15.52 8.37 10.74
CA LEU A 249 -15.23 7.15 11.48
C LEU A 249 -14.13 7.43 12.50
N PHE A 250 -14.45 7.24 13.78
CA PHE A 250 -13.50 7.39 14.87
C PHE A 250 -13.11 6.02 15.43
N ASN A 251 -11.82 5.82 15.69
CA ASN A 251 -11.34 4.56 16.24
C ASN A 251 -10.25 4.73 17.29
N ARG A 252 -10.15 3.72 18.18
CA ARG A 252 -9.00 3.53 19.07
C ARG A 252 -8.38 2.17 18.82
N GLN A 253 -7.06 2.14 18.69
CA GLN A 253 -6.29 0.90 18.55
C GLN A 253 -5.85 0.43 19.94
N PRO A 254 -5.89 -0.89 20.25
CA PRO A 254 -6.32 -2.00 19.40
C PRO A 254 -7.85 -2.11 19.26
N SER A 255 -8.35 -2.34 18.04
CA SER A 255 -9.80 -2.44 17.78
C SER A 255 -10.28 -3.89 17.92
N LEU A 256 -10.54 -4.31 19.17
CA LEU A 256 -10.95 -5.68 19.49
C LEU A 256 -12.46 -5.91 19.34
N HIS A 257 -13.26 -4.85 19.45
CA HIS A 257 -14.71 -4.92 19.40
C HIS A 257 -15.25 -4.04 18.28
N ARG A 258 -16.45 -4.35 17.80
CA ARG A 258 -17.17 -3.49 16.83
C ARG A 258 -17.27 -2.04 17.33
N MET A 259 -17.49 -1.87 18.64
CA MET A 259 -17.62 -0.56 19.29
C MET A 259 -16.30 0.23 19.38
N SER A 260 -15.15 -0.39 19.10
CA SER A 260 -13.87 0.33 19.02
C SER A 260 -13.73 1.15 17.73
N MET A 261 -14.73 1.10 16.85
CA MET A 261 -14.88 1.89 15.63
C MET A 261 -16.33 2.35 15.48
N MET A 262 -16.60 3.63 15.70
CA MET A 262 -17.96 4.18 15.59
C MET A 262 -17.97 5.43 14.72
N ALA A 263 -19.14 5.73 14.15
CA ALA A 263 -19.36 6.96 13.41
C ALA A 263 -19.73 8.09 14.38
N HIS A 264 -19.16 9.26 14.17
CA HIS A 264 -19.40 10.48 14.95
C HIS A 264 -19.64 11.66 14.01
N THR A 265 -20.47 12.60 14.42
CA THR A 265 -20.63 13.90 13.74
C THR A 265 -19.52 14.84 14.17
N VAL A 266 -18.88 15.48 13.21
CA VAL A 266 -17.78 16.41 13.43
C VAL A 266 -18.30 17.69 14.06
N ARG A 267 -17.57 18.16 15.07
CA ARG A 267 -17.68 19.52 15.58
C ARG A 267 -16.30 20.15 15.65
N ILE A 268 -16.09 21.25 14.95
CA ILE A 268 -14.78 21.85 14.78
C ILE A 268 -14.49 22.76 15.96
N LEU A 269 -13.42 22.44 16.68
CA LEU A 269 -13.04 23.13 17.90
C LEU A 269 -11.62 23.71 17.77
N PRO A 270 -11.32 24.78 18.53
CA PRO A 270 -9.96 25.28 18.66
C PRO A 270 -9.05 24.23 19.34
N HIS A 271 -7.74 24.50 19.34
CA HIS A 271 -6.69 23.63 19.89
C HIS A 271 -6.36 22.41 19.01
N LYS A 272 -5.59 21.46 19.54
CA LYS A 272 -4.89 20.40 18.77
C LYS A 272 -5.33 18.96 19.09
N THR A 273 -6.24 18.78 20.04
CA THR A 273 -6.67 17.46 20.51
C THR A 273 -8.04 17.09 19.96
N PHE A 274 -8.27 15.79 19.75
CA PHE A 274 -9.62 15.27 19.54
C PHE A 274 -10.37 15.34 20.86
N ARG A 275 -11.64 15.75 20.81
CA ARG A 275 -12.49 15.80 22.00
C ARG A 275 -13.71 14.93 21.83
N PHE A 276 -14.15 14.26 22.87
CA PHE A 276 -15.39 13.50 22.82
C PHE A 276 -15.99 13.36 24.22
N ASN A 277 -17.23 12.90 24.28
CA ASN A 277 -17.97 12.80 25.52
C ASN A 277 -17.41 11.67 26.42
N LEU A 278 -17.35 11.90 27.73
CA LEU A 278 -16.89 10.92 28.71
C LEU A 278 -17.67 9.59 28.67
N CYS A 279 -18.93 9.61 28.23
CA CYS A 279 -19.75 8.42 28.07
C CYS A 279 -19.24 7.46 26.97
N ASP A 280 -18.41 7.93 26.03
CA ASP A 280 -17.79 7.09 24.99
C ASP A 280 -16.46 6.48 25.40
N CYS A 281 -15.92 6.80 26.59
CA CYS A 281 -14.69 6.18 27.07
C CYS A 281 -14.79 4.65 27.20
N PRO A 282 -15.86 4.06 27.78
CA PRO A 282 -16.00 2.61 27.89
C PRO A 282 -15.93 1.83 26.56
N PRO A 283 -16.69 2.17 25.48
CA PRO A 283 -16.63 1.43 24.22
C PRO A 283 -15.27 1.52 23.52
N TYR A 284 -14.55 2.64 23.65
CA TYR A 284 -13.20 2.79 23.14
C TYR A 284 -12.11 2.25 24.08
N ASN A 285 -12.48 1.84 25.30
CA ASN A 285 -11.56 1.54 26.40
C ASN A 285 -10.51 2.66 26.57
N ALA A 286 -10.96 3.91 26.49
CA ALA A 286 -10.11 5.10 26.43
C ALA A 286 -9.94 5.77 27.80
N ASP A 287 -8.72 6.25 28.01
CA ASP A 287 -8.21 7.08 29.10
C ASP A 287 -7.60 8.36 28.52
N PHE A 288 -7.34 9.36 29.36
CA PHE A 288 -6.80 10.67 28.94
C PHE A 288 -5.40 10.94 29.50
N ASP A 289 -4.66 9.86 29.80
CA ASP A 289 -3.32 9.87 30.38
C ASP A 289 -2.22 10.22 29.36
#